data_AF-A0AAD3R807-F1
#
_entry.id   AF-A0AAD3R807-F1
#
_cell.length_a   1.000
_cell.length_b   1.000
_cell.length_c   1.000
_cell.angle_alpha   90.00
_cell.angle_beta   90.00
_cell.angle_gamma   90.00
#
_symmetry.space_group_name_H-M   'P 1'
#
loop_
_entity.id
_entity.type
_entity.pdbx_description
1 polymer ?
#
loop_
_entity_poly.entity_id
_entity_poly.type
_entity_poly.pdbx_seq_one_letter_code
_entity_poly.pdbx_strand_id
1 'polypeptide(L)' 'MSDNQMPMMCGGMCGGLSKPVDADDKVQKIADSMKPHAEQKAGRNYHVFTAKTYRTQLVAGTNYFIK' A
#
# COMPACT_ATOMS: atom_id res chain seq x y z
N MET A 1 24.84 -23.81 -0.13
CA MET A 1 25.21 -22.42 -0.41
C MET A 1 23.91 -21.73 -0.81
N SER A 2 23.58 -20.69 -0.05
CA SER A 2 22.25 -20.18 0.23
C SER A 2 21.45 -19.81 -1.02
N ASP A 3 20.16 -20.15 -0.97
CA ASP A 3 19.06 -19.62 -1.78
C ASP A 3 19.11 -18.10 -1.90
N ASN A 4 19.95 -17.60 -2.80
CA ASN A 4 19.89 -16.24 -3.28
C ASN A 4 18.85 -16.20 -4.40
N GLN A 5 17.60 -16.46 -4.03
CA GLN A 5 16.45 -16.16 -4.86
C GLN A 5 16.31 -14.64 -4.92
N MET A 6 17.06 -14.03 -5.84
CA MET A 6 16.78 -12.72 -6.41
C MET A 6 15.93 -12.97 -7.66
N PRO A 7 14.58 -12.98 -7.57
CA PRO A 7 13.76 -13.12 -8.76
C PRO A 7 13.86 -11.81 -9.56
N MET A 8 14.70 -11.86 -10.59
CA MET A 8 14.47 -11.31 -11.93
C MET A 8 13.50 -10.11 -11.99
N MET A 9 14.10 -8.95 -12.23
CA MET A 9 13.47 -7.71 -12.67
C MET A 9 12.69 -7.93 -14.00
N CYS A 10 11.46 -8.42 -13.93
CA CYS A 10 10.43 -7.98 -14.89
C CYS A 10 9.91 -6.66 -14.34
N GLY A 11 10.51 -5.54 -14.79
CA GLY A 11 10.10 -4.20 -14.42
C GLY A 11 8.58 -4.09 -14.50
N GLY A 12 7.93 -3.79 -13.39
CA GLY A 12 6.49 -3.60 -13.36
C GLY A 12 6.13 -2.57 -14.43
N MET A 13 5.36 -2.98 -15.43
CA MET A 13 4.82 -2.05 -16.43
C MET A 13 4.20 -0.87 -15.68
N CYS A 14 4.48 0.37 -16.12
CA CYS A 14 3.78 1.53 -15.58
C CYS A 14 2.27 1.28 -15.65
N GLY A 15 1.59 1.32 -14.50
CA GLY A 15 0.18 0.97 -14.34
C GLY A 15 -0.10 -0.43 -13.76
N GLY A 16 0.90 -1.30 -13.63
CA GLY A 16 0.74 -2.63 -13.02
C GLY A 16 0.65 -2.60 -11.50
N LEU A 17 -0.31 -3.32 -10.92
CA LEU A 17 -0.41 -3.53 -9.47
C LEU A 17 0.57 -4.60 -9.01
N SER A 18 1.31 -4.31 -7.94
CA SER A 18 2.16 -5.29 -7.27
C SER A 18 1.35 -6.34 -6.49
N LYS A 19 2.03 -7.42 -6.10
CA LYS A 19 1.43 -8.44 -5.23
C LYS A 19 1.05 -7.81 -3.89
N PRO A 20 -0.07 -8.25 -3.29
CA PRO A 20 -0.45 -7.78 -1.96
C PRO A 20 0.60 -8.26 -0.96
N VAL A 21 1.06 -7.32 -0.15
CA VAL A 21 2.03 -7.54 0.92
C VAL A 21 1.43 -7.03 2.24
N ASP A 22 1.92 -7.55 3.36
CA ASP A 22 1.47 -7.11 4.68
C ASP A 22 1.84 -5.64 4.94
N ALA A 23 1.00 -4.93 5.67
CA ALA A 23 1.22 -3.51 5.94
C ALA A 23 2.35 -3.29 6.95
N ASP A 24 3.31 -2.47 6.56
CA ASP A 24 4.38 -1.99 7.44
C ASP A 24 3.98 -0.71 8.19
N ASP A 25 4.77 -0.32 9.19
CA ASP A 25 4.60 0.93 9.95
C ASP A 25 4.53 2.18 9.07
N LYS A 26 5.22 2.18 7.93
CA LYS A 26 5.16 3.29 6.96
C LYS A 26 3.77 3.40 6.33
N VAL A 27 3.18 2.28 5.95
CA VAL A 27 1.86 2.21 5.33
C VAL A 27 0.78 2.55 6.36
N GLN A 28 0.94 2.06 7.58
CA GLN A 28 0.07 2.44 8.70
C GLN A 28 0.08 3.96 8.93
N LYS A 29 1.25 4.61 8.94
CA LYS A 29 1.34 6.08 9.05
C LYS A 29 0.66 6.82 7.90
N ILE A 30 0.73 6.30 6.68
CA ILE A 30 0.00 6.84 5.53
C ILE A 30 -1.51 6.71 5.77
N ALA A 31 -1.97 5.54 6.22
CA ALA A 31 -3.36 5.31 6.55
C ALA A 31 -3.84 6.29 7.64
N ASP A 32 -3.08 6.45 8.72
CA ASP A 32 -3.41 7.37 9.82
C ASP A 32 -3.46 8.83 9.36
N SER A 33 -2.55 9.24 8.47
CA SER A 33 -2.53 10.59 7.89
C SER A 33 -3.73 10.83 6.95
N MET A 34 -4.20 9.78 6.28
CA MET A 34 -5.37 9.82 5.39
C MET A 34 -6.70 9.60 6.10
N LYS A 35 -6.69 9.11 7.35
CA LYS A 35 -7.87 8.85 8.17
C LYS A 35 -8.85 10.04 8.21
N PRO A 36 -8.45 11.28 8.57
CA PRO A 36 -9.39 12.40 8.62
C PRO A 36 -10.03 12.69 7.25
N HIS A 37 -9.27 12.54 6.17
CA HIS A 37 -9.78 12.70 4.80
C HIS A 37 -10.76 11.58 4.42
N ALA A 38 -10.48 10.34 4.85
CA ALA A 38 -11.35 9.20 4.63
C ALA A 38 -12.67 9.33 5.42
N GLU A 39 -12.62 9.79 6.67
CA GLU A 39 -13.79 10.03 7.51
C GLU A 39 -14.67 11.16 6.95
N GLN A 40 -14.04 12.27 6.53
CA GLN A 40 -14.73 13.38 5.89
C GLN A 40 -15.43 12.95 4.60
N LYS A 41 -14.76 12.16 3.75
CA LYS A 41 -15.33 11.69 2.48
C LYS A 41 -16.39 10.60 2.67
N ALA A 42 -16.25 9.75 3.68
CA ALA A 42 -17.23 8.72 4.03
C ALA A 42 -18.42 9.29 4.82
N GLY A 43 -18.28 10.47 5.42
CA GLY A 43 -19.26 11.06 6.34
C GLY A 43 -19.43 10.25 7.62
N ARG A 44 -18.39 9.52 8.05
CA ARG A 44 -18.44 8.58 9.19
C ARG A 44 -17.07 8.52 9.86
N ASN A 45 -17.04 8.38 11.18
CA ASN A 45 -15.80 8.17 11.92
C ASN A 45 -15.45 6.68 12.00
N TYR A 46 -14.17 6.38 11.80
CA TYR A 46 -13.59 5.05 11.94
C TYR A 46 -12.83 4.99 13.27
N HIS A 47 -13.36 4.24 14.24
CA HIS A 47 -12.69 4.10 15.53
C HIS A 47 -11.35 3.35 15.42
N VAL A 48 -11.29 2.36 14.52
CA VAL A 48 -10.09 1.57 14.20
C VAL A 48 -9.75 1.79 12.73
N PHE A 49 -8.51 2.19 12.44
CA PHE A 49 -8.01 2.42 11.09
C PHE A 49 -6.63 1.76 10.92
N THR A 50 -6.63 0.43 10.85
CA THR A 50 -5.40 -0.36 10.78
C THR A 50 -5.23 -0.94 9.38
N ALA A 51 -4.11 -0.63 8.75
CA ALA A 51 -3.68 -1.23 7.51
C ALA A 51 -3.27 -2.68 7.78
N LYS A 52 -3.84 -3.63 7.03
CA LYS A 52 -3.47 -5.05 7.08
C LYS A 52 -2.60 -5.43 5.90
N THR A 53 -3.02 -5.02 4.71
CA THR A 53 -2.32 -5.36 3.47
C THR A 53 -2.28 -4.15 2.55
N TYR A 54 -1.26 -4.07 1.72
CA TYR A 54 -1.18 -3.03 0.70
C TYR A 54 -0.65 -3.53 -0.63
N ARG A 55 -0.94 -2.76 -1.67
CA ARG A 55 -0.41 -2.91 -3.02
C ARG A 55 0.09 -1.57 -3.51
N THR A 56 1.06 -1.60 -4.40
CA THR A 56 1.62 -0.41 -5.04
C THR A 56 1.41 -0.50 -6.54
N GLN A 57 1.24 0.67 -7.17
CA GLN A 57 1.17 0.79 -8.62
C GLN A 57 2.14 1.90 -9.05
N LEU A 58 3.09 1.54 -9.90
CA LEU A 58 4.05 2.48 -10.47
C LEU A 58 3.36 3.30 -11.57
N VAL A 59 3.31 4.62 -11.42
CA VAL A 59 2.76 5.56 -12.42
C VAL A 59 3.73 6.75 -12.56
N ALA A 60 3.27 7.96 -12.92
CA ALA A 60 4.04 9.20 -12.72
C ALA A 60 4.12 9.54 -11.20
N GLY A 61 4.63 8.60 -10.41
CA GLY A 61 4.51 8.53 -8.95
C GLY A 61 4.28 7.09 -8.48
N THR A 62 3.78 6.92 -7.27
CA THR A 62 3.40 5.59 -6.74
C THR A 62 2.06 5.70 -6.06
N ASN A 63 1.06 4.98 -6.57
CA ASN A 63 -0.21 4.83 -5.89
C ASN A 63 -0.10 3.72 -4.85
N TYR A 64 -0.65 3.96 -3.65
CA TYR A 64 -0.75 2.97 -2.57
C TYR A 64 -2.22 2.58 -2.39
N PHE A 65 -2.50 1.28 -2.50
CA PHE A 65 -3.80 0.70 -2.25
C PHE A 65 -3.73 -0.06 -0.92
N ILE A 66 -4.33 0.49 0.12
CA ILE A 66 -4.25 -0.01 1.49
C ILE A 66 -5.60 -0.61 1.88
N LYS A 67 -5.58 -1.78 2.55
CA LYS A 67 -6.77 -2.50 3.02
C LYS A 67 -6.69 -2.80 4.50
#